data_AF-A0A844BD79-F1
#
_entry.id   AF-A0A844BD79-F1
#
_cell.length_a   1.000
_cell.length_b   1.000
_cell.length_c   1.000
_cell.angle_alpha   90.00
_cell.angle_beta   90.00
_cell.angle_gamma   90.00
#
_symmetry.space_group_name_H-M   'P 1'
#
loop_
_entity.id
_entity.type
_entity.pdbx_description
1 polymer ?
#
loop_
_entity_poly.entity_id
_entity_poly.type
_entity_poly.pdbx_seq_one_letter_code
_entity_poly.pdbx_strand_id
1 'polypeptide(L)'
;MIVFISPFKYLKLRNERGTRLVFRDLFPILAIALVFTAPFVVFDQMNFSRAAGFVDRMGSLAAVLTGFYIAALVAVASFSASIGDLDSPISNGKIFLNIGDEDSLTRREYICAMFGFLSFLSLFIAIVSTFILIVAPAFADLHDRSPIEFAGHSIPIFEVARGSIIGIYCVIVSAMIVTTFYGLYYLTDRIYAKPPKILPKPTDSESD
;
A
#
# COMPACT_ATOMS: atom_id res chain seq x y z
N MET A 1 22.94 -8.26 3.61
CA MET A 1 22.39 -7.46 4.73
C MET A 1 21.34 -6.47 4.20
N ILE A 2 20.16 -6.96 3.76
CA ILE A 2 19.05 -6.13 3.19
C ILE A 2 17.69 -6.63 3.74
N VAL A 3 17.67 -7.26 4.93
CA VAL A 3 16.46 -7.92 5.46
C VAL A 3 15.30 -6.93 5.65
N PHE A 4 15.59 -5.71 6.12
CA PHE A 4 14.60 -4.64 6.31
C PHE A 4 14.02 -4.07 5.01
N ILE A 5 14.71 -4.22 3.89
CA ILE A 5 14.26 -3.70 2.58
C ILE A 5 13.52 -4.79 1.78
N SER A 6 13.57 -6.05 2.23
CA SER A 6 12.86 -7.17 1.59
C SER A 6 11.36 -6.93 1.38
N PRO A 7 10.59 -6.31 2.31
CA PRO A 7 9.18 -6.01 2.08
C PRO A 7 8.95 -4.96 0.98
N PHE A 8 9.93 -4.12 0.67
CA PHE A 8 9.84 -3.11 -0.38
C PHE A 8 10.03 -3.68 -1.79
N LYS A 9 10.22 -5.01 -1.93
CA LYS A 9 10.26 -5.68 -3.24
C LYS A 9 9.03 -5.38 -4.08
N TYR A 10 7.85 -5.26 -3.46
CA TYR A 10 6.61 -4.89 -4.15
C TYR A 10 6.72 -3.56 -4.91
N LEU A 11 7.32 -2.53 -4.31
CA LEU A 11 7.44 -1.20 -4.94
C LEU A 11 8.40 -1.19 -6.14
N LYS A 12 9.28 -2.19 -6.24
CA LYS A 12 10.23 -2.34 -7.36
C LYS A 12 9.65 -3.09 -8.54
N LEU A 13 8.49 -3.71 -8.39
CA LEU A 13 7.83 -4.47 -9.45
C LEU A 13 7.45 -3.56 -10.62
N ARG A 14 7.70 -4.07 -11.83
CA ARG A 14 7.41 -3.37 -13.09
C ARG A 14 6.46 -4.19 -13.94
N ASN A 15 5.58 -3.48 -14.63
CA ASN A 15 4.62 -4.06 -15.57
C ASN A 15 5.27 -4.29 -16.96
N GLU A 16 4.60 -5.03 -17.85
CA GLU A 16 5.04 -5.30 -19.25
C GLU A 16 5.44 -4.04 -20.04
N ARG A 17 4.82 -2.91 -19.72
CA ARG A 17 5.10 -1.60 -20.33
C ARG A 17 6.33 -0.89 -19.73
N GLY A 18 7.06 -1.52 -18.82
CA GLY A 18 8.25 -0.96 -18.15
C GLY A 18 7.95 0.04 -17.03
N THR A 19 6.68 0.43 -16.85
CA THR A 19 6.22 1.34 -15.79
C THR A 19 6.17 0.63 -14.44
N ARG A 20 6.63 1.31 -13.37
CA ARG A 20 6.50 0.78 -11.99
C ARG A 20 5.03 0.69 -11.62
N LEU A 21 4.62 -0.41 -10.96
CA LEU A 21 3.24 -0.61 -10.51
C LEU A 21 2.75 0.53 -9.61
N VAL A 22 3.66 1.14 -8.85
CA VAL A 22 3.39 2.30 -7.99
C VAL A 22 2.79 3.49 -8.73
N PHE A 23 3.11 3.71 -10.02
CA PHE A 23 2.54 4.83 -10.78
C PHE A 23 1.04 4.67 -11.04
N ARG A 24 0.55 3.42 -11.19
CA ARG A 24 -0.88 3.15 -11.32
C ARG A 24 -1.60 3.44 -10.00
N ASP A 25 -0.96 3.06 -8.90
CA ASP A 25 -1.54 3.16 -7.57
C ASP A 25 -1.45 4.61 -7.03
N LEU A 26 -0.56 5.43 -7.57
CA LEU A 26 -0.35 6.81 -7.13
C LEU A 26 -1.61 7.69 -7.27
N PHE A 27 -2.35 7.58 -8.37
CA PHE A 27 -3.55 8.38 -8.59
C PHE A 27 -4.64 8.13 -7.52
N PRO A 28 -5.08 6.88 -7.26
CA PRO A 28 -6.04 6.63 -6.19
C PRO A 28 -5.49 6.94 -4.79
N ILE A 29 -4.18 6.75 -4.56
CA ILE A 29 -3.55 7.11 -3.28
C ILE A 29 -3.67 8.61 -3.02
N LEU A 30 -3.32 9.43 -4.00
CA LEU A 30 -3.39 10.89 -3.87
C LEU A 30 -4.83 11.37 -3.72
N ALA A 31 -5.78 10.75 -4.45
CA ALA A 31 -7.19 11.08 -4.33
C ALA A 31 -7.73 10.80 -2.91
N ILE A 32 -7.46 9.62 -2.35
CA ILE A 32 -7.89 9.27 -0.98
C ILE A 32 -7.14 10.12 0.05
N ALA A 33 -5.85 10.38 -0.17
CA ALA A 33 -5.05 11.20 0.73
C ALA A 33 -5.58 12.64 0.79
N LEU A 34 -5.99 13.21 -0.35
CA LEU A 34 -6.62 14.53 -0.40
C LEU A 34 -7.93 14.54 0.40
N VAL A 35 -8.77 13.51 0.23
CA VAL A 35 -10.04 13.37 0.96
C VAL A 35 -9.80 13.26 2.47
N PHE A 36 -8.76 12.54 2.90
CA PHE A 36 -8.41 12.45 4.33
C PHE A 36 -7.76 13.71 4.87
N THR A 37 -6.98 14.43 4.07
CA THR A 37 -6.27 15.64 4.50
C THR A 37 -7.21 16.85 4.56
N ALA A 38 -8.17 16.96 3.63
CA ALA A 38 -9.02 18.14 3.49
C ALA A 38 -9.78 18.54 4.78
N PRO A 39 -10.40 17.62 5.55
CA PRO A 39 -11.07 17.99 6.80
C PRO A 39 -10.13 18.61 7.83
N PHE A 40 -8.87 18.19 7.89
CA PHE A 40 -7.89 18.70 8.86
C PHE A 40 -7.32 20.07 8.47
N VAL A 41 -7.39 20.43 7.18
CA VAL A 41 -6.95 21.74 6.69
C VAL A 41 -8.10 22.75 6.73
N VAL A 42 -9.33 22.30 6.45
CA VAL A 42 -10.52 23.17 6.42
C VAL A 42 -11.07 23.46 7.82
N PHE A 43 -11.00 22.47 8.73
CA PHE A 43 -11.54 22.59 10.08
C PHE A 43 -10.43 22.51 11.13
N ASP A 44 -10.10 23.65 11.72
CA ASP A 44 -8.99 23.79 12.68
C ASP A 44 -9.21 23.01 14.00
N GLN A 45 -10.47 22.67 14.31
CA GLN A 45 -10.85 21.93 15.52
C GLN A 45 -10.85 20.40 15.36
N MET A 46 -10.42 19.86 14.21
CA MET A 46 -10.44 18.41 14.00
C MET A 46 -9.34 17.70 14.79
N ASN A 47 -9.74 16.62 15.48
CA ASN A 47 -8.86 15.83 16.34
C ASN A 47 -7.95 14.91 15.51
N PHE A 48 -6.78 15.42 15.10
CA PHE A 48 -5.77 14.63 14.40
C PHE A 48 -4.94 13.75 15.36
N SER A 49 -4.23 14.38 16.31
CA SER A 49 -3.25 13.75 17.21
C SER A 49 -3.68 13.68 18.69
N ARG A 50 -4.92 14.06 19.02
CA ARG A 50 -5.47 13.88 20.38
C ARG A 50 -5.90 12.41 20.60
N ALA A 51 -6.05 12.02 21.87
CA ALA A 51 -6.61 10.72 22.24
C ALA A 51 -7.95 10.48 21.53
N ALA A 52 -8.16 9.27 21.02
CA ALA A 52 -9.31 8.89 20.18
C ALA A 52 -9.43 9.65 18.83
N GLY A 53 -8.43 10.43 18.45
CA GLY A 53 -8.34 11.14 17.16
C GLY A 53 -7.96 10.23 15.99
N PHE A 54 -7.81 10.83 14.81
CA PHE A 54 -7.58 10.10 13.56
C PHE A 54 -6.35 9.19 13.60
N VAL A 55 -5.22 9.69 14.12
CA VAL A 55 -3.96 8.92 14.21
C VAL A 55 -4.11 7.69 15.11
N ASP A 56 -4.82 7.82 16.23
CA ASP A 56 -5.08 6.73 17.16
C ASP A 56 -5.95 5.63 16.50
N ARG A 57 -7.05 6.04 15.84
CA ARG A 57 -7.94 5.10 15.14
C ARG A 57 -7.25 4.38 13.99
N MET A 58 -6.49 5.11 13.18
CA MET A 58 -5.76 4.53 12.05
C MET A 58 -4.61 3.64 12.52
N GLY A 59 -3.90 4.02 13.58
CA GLY A 59 -2.88 3.20 14.21
C GLY A 59 -3.43 1.88 14.76
N SER A 60 -4.56 1.93 15.47
CA SER A 60 -5.26 0.74 15.98
C SER A 60 -5.74 -0.18 14.85
N LEU A 61 -6.34 0.40 13.80
CA LEU A 61 -6.74 -0.35 12.60
C LEU A 61 -5.53 -1.02 11.93
N ALA A 62 -4.44 -0.29 11.77
CA ALA A 62 -3.22 -0.82 11.16
C ALA A 62 -2.60 -1.97 11.99
N ALA A 63 -2.65 -1.88 13.33
CA ALA A 63 -2.19 -2.96 14.20
C ALA A 63 -2.99 -4.26 13.99
N VAL A 64 -4.33 -4.17 13.90
CA VAL A 64 -5.19 -5.34 13.61
C VAL A 64 -4.92 -5.88 12.20
N LEU A 65 -4.82 -5.00 11.20
CA LEU A 65 -4.55 -5.37 9.81
C LEU A 65 -3.18 -6.03 9.64
N THR A 66 -2.19 -5.67 10.46
CA THR A 66 -0.87 -6.33 10.46
C THR A 66 -1.02 -7.83 10.67
N GLY A 67 -1.79 -8.25 11.67
CA GLY A 67 -2.05 -9.67 11.94
C GLY A 67 -2.81 -10.34 10.79
N PHE A 68 -3.80 -9.65 10.24
CA PHE A 68 -4.56 -10.15 9.10
C PHE A 68 -3.68 -10.37 7.85
N TYR A 69 -2.80 -9.43 7.52
CA TYR A 69 -1.91 -9.56 6.36
C TYR A 69 -0.87 -10.67 6.53
N ILE A 70 -0.33 -10.85 7.74
CA ILE A 70 0.57 -11.97 8.03
C ILE A 70 -0.17 -13.30 7.89
N ALA A 71 -1.40 -13.40 8.40
CA ALA A 71 -2.22 -14.60 8.26
C ALA A 71 -2.53 -14.92 6.79
N ALA A 72 -2.90 -13.90 6.00
CA ALA A 72 -3.11 -14.06 4.55
C ALA A 72 -1.83 -14.51 3.83
N LEU A 73 -0.67 -13.97 4.20
CA LEU A 73 0.62 -14.37 3.65
C LEU A 73 0.94 -15.84 3.95
N VAL A 74 0.73 -16.28 5.19
CA VAL A 74 0.91 -17.69 5.56
C VAL A 74 -0.06 -18.59 4.79
N ALA A 75 -1.34 -18.20 4.67
CA ALA A 75 -2.34 -18.97 3.94
C ALA A 75 -1.95 -19.16 2.46
N VAL A 76 -1.54 -18.08 1.78
CA VAL A 76 -1.10 -18.13 0.38
C VAL A 76 0.19 -18.92 0.22
N ALA A 77 1.13 -18.78 1.16
CA ALA A 77 2.38 -19.54 1.14
C ALA A 77 2.15 -21.04 1.34
N SER A 78 1.15 -21.43 2.14
CA SER A 78 0.82 -22.83 2.43
C SER A 78 -0.09 -23.50 1.40
N PHE A 79 -0.70 -22.75 0.47
CA PHE A 79 -1.52 -23.38 -0.57
C PHE A 79 -0.68 -24.33 -1.44
N SER A 80 -1.18 -25.56 -1.59
CA SER A 80 -0.55 -26.55 -2.46
C SER A 80 -0.62 -26.10 -3.92
N ALA A 81 0.39 -26.44 -4.72
CA ALA A 81 0.47 -26.13 -6.15
C ALA A 81 -0.77 -26.58 -6.96
N SER A 82 -1.57 -27.53 -6.44
CA SER A 82 -2.76 -28.03 -7.12
C SER A 82 -3.99 -27.12 -7.04
N ILE A 83 -4.02 -26.14 -6.13
CA ILE A 83 -5.15 -25.21 -5.98
C ILE A 83 -4.79 -23.91 -6.73
N GLY A 84 -5.46 -23.64 -7.84
CA GLY A 84 -5.47 -22.31 -8.48
C GLY A 84 -4.29 -21.95 -9.39
N ASP A 85 -3.44 -22.90 -9.79
CA ASP A 85 -2.31 -22.66 -10.71
C ASP A 85 -1.43 -21.46 -10.26
N LEU A 86 -1.25 -21.29 -8.95
CA LEU A 86 -0.55 -20.14 -8.35
C LEU A 86 0.95 -20.10 -8.68
N ASP A 87 1.52 -21.26 -9.00
CA ASP A 87 2.92 -21.40 -9.40
C ASP A 87 3.11 -21.17 -10.91
N SER A 88 2.02 -20.94 -11.65
CA SER A 88 2.11 -20.52 -13.03
C SER A 88 2.61 -19.07 -13.14
N PRO A 89 3.45 -18.77 -14.15
CA PRO A 89 3.80 -17.38 -14.46
C PRO A 89 2.56 -16.58 -14.85
N ILE A 90 2.55 -15.29 -14.52
CA ILE A 90 1.44 -14.40 -14.85
C ILE A 90 1.36 -14.25 -16.39
N SER A 91 0.41 -14.93 -17.03
CA SER A 91 0.28 -14.96 -18.50
C SER A 91 -0.25 -13.67 -19.11
N ASN A 92 -1.11 -12.94 -18.38
CA ASN A 92 -1.69 -11.66 -18.80
C ASN A 92 -1.17 -10.53 -17.89
N GLY A 93 -0.27 -9.69 -18.40
CA GLY A 93 0.34 -8.59 -17.65
C GLY A 93 1.54 -9.06 -16.82
N LYS A 94 2.54 -9.68 -17.46
CA LYS A 94 3.79 -10.15 -16.85
C LYS A 94 4.40 -9.07 -15.96
N ILE A 95 4.68 -9.45 -14.73
CA ILE A 95 5.31 -8.60 -13.73
C ILE A 95 6.74 -9.09 -13.55
N PHE A 96 7.69 -8.17 -13.65
CA PHE A 96 9.11 -8.46 -13.54
C PHE A 96 9.70 -7.74 -12.32
N LEU A 97 10.65 -8.40 -11.65
CA LEU A 97 11.46 -7.79 -10.60
C LEU A 97 12.45 -6.78 -11.20
N ASN A 98 12.98 -7.08 -12.40
CA ASN A 98 13.92 -6.25 -13.15
C ASN A 98 13.62 -6.33 -14.66
N ILE A 99 13.73 -5.22 -15.40
CA ILE A 99 13.55 -5.25 -16.86
C ILE A 99 14.78 -5.93 -17.46
N GLY A 100 14.60 -7.09 -18.08
CA GLY A 100 15.67 -7.86 -18.72
C GLY A 100 15.95 -9.23 -18.11
N ASP A 101 15.34 -9.57 -16.96
CA ASP A 101 15.29 -10.97 -16.48
C ASP A 101 14.19 -11.73 -17.23
N GLU A 102 14.49 -12.95 -17.70
CA GLU A 102 13.50 -13.86 -18.30
C GLU A 102 12.51 -14.43 -17.26
N ASP A 103 12.82 -14.31 -15.96
CA ASP A 103 12.00 -14.82 -14.86
C ASP A 103 10.84 -13.87 -14.53
N SER A 104 9.71 -14.06 -15.23
CA SER A 104 8.42 -13.49 -14.83
C SER A 104 7.99 -14.04 -13.47
N LEU A 105 7.58 -13.18 -12.53
CA LEU A 105 7.12 -13.65 -11.22
C LEU A 105 5.90 -14.57 -11.35
N THR A 106 5.89 -15.62 -10.52
CA THR A 106 4.70 -16.45 -10.31
C THR A 106 3.59 -15.65 -9.62
N ARG A 107 2.35 -16.11 -9.77
CA ARG A 107 1.20 -15.47 -9.06
C ARG A 107 1.40 -15.50 -7.55
N ARG A 108 1.96 -16.60 -7.01
CA ARG A 108 2.27 -16.77 -5.59
C ARG A 108 3.27 -15.72 -5.11
N GLU A 109 4.39 -15.56 -5.80
CA GLU A 109 5.43 -14.59 -5.42
C GLU A 109 4.92 -13.16 -5.44
N TYR A 110 4.09 -12.82 -6.43
CA TYR A 110 3.46 -11.50 -6.50
C TYR A 110 2.56 -11.23 -5.29
N ILE A 111 1.66 -12.17 -4.95
CA ILE A 111 0.76 -12.03 -3.80
C ILE A 111 1.58 -11.95 -2.50
N CYS A 112 2.55 -12.84 -2.31
CA CYS A 112 3.40 -12.83 -1.12
C CYS A 112 4.19 -11.52 -0.98
N ALA A 113 4.71 -10.96 -2.07
CA ALA A 113 5.41 -9.68 -2.05
C ALA A 113 4.47 -8.53 -1.64
N MET A 114 3.24 -8.51 -2.15
CA MET A 114 2.25 -7.48 -1.85
C MET A 114 1.72 -7.57 -0.40
N PHE A 115 1.36 -8.77 0.09
CA PHE A 115 0.95 -8.95 1.49
C PHE A 115 2.11 -8.76 2.47
N GLY A 116 3.34 -9.08 2.07
CA GLY A 116 4.54 -8.78 2.85
C GLY A 116 4.76 -7.27 3.00
N PHE A 117 4.59 -6.51 1.91
CA PHE A 117 4.62 -5.05 1.94
C PHE A 117 3.50 -4.47 2.82
N LEU A 118 2.26 -4.94 2.67
CA LEU A 118 1.12 -4.51 3.49
C LEU A 118 1.31 -4.79 4.99
N SER A 119 1.84 -5.96 5.33
CA SER A 119 2.17 -6.33 6.73
C SER A 119 3.20 -5.38 7.32
N PHE A 120 4.27 -5.09 6.57
CA PHE A 120 5.28 -4.13 7.02
C PHE A 120 4.72 -2.71 7.15
N LEU A 121 3.96 -2.25 6.15
CA LEU A 121 3.42 -0.89 6.11
C LEU A 121 2.43 -0.65 7.26
N SER A 122 1.55 -1.62 7.52
CA SER A 122 0.58 -1.54 8.62
C SER A 122 1.25 -1.57 9.99
N LEU A 123 2.27 -2.41 10.19
CA LEU A 123 3.08 -2.40 11.41
C LEU A 123 3.79 -1.05 11.59
N PHE A 124 4.35 -0.51 10.52
CA PHE A 124 5.01 0.79 10.52
C PHE A 124 4.04 1.92 10.91
N ILE A 125 2.84 1.94 10.32
CA ILE A 125 1.79 2.91 10.67
C ILE A 125 1.42 2.79 12.15
N ALA A 126 1.25 1.58 12.70
CA ALA A 126 0.90 1.38 14.10
C ALA A 126 1.98 1.93 15.06
N ILE A 127 3.25 1.67 14.77
CA ILE A 127 4.38 2.17 15.56
C ILE A 127 4.48 3.70 15.46
N VAL A 128 4.43 4.24 14.24
CA VAL A 128 4.51 5.69 14.00
C VAL A 128 3.33 6.42 14.64
N SER A 129 2.12 5.84 14.60
CA SER A 129 0.93 6.44 15.23
C SER A 129 1.10 6.54 16.74
N THR A 130 1.58 5.46 17.37
CA THR A 130 1.92 5.46 18.81
C THR A 130 2.96 6.53 19.14
N PHE A 131 4.01 6.65 18.32
CA PHE A 131 5.05 7.66 18.51
C PHE A 131 4.51 9.09 18.37
N ILE A 132 3.69 9.36 17.37
CA ILE A 132 3.04 10.66 17.17
C ILE A 132 2.19 11.02 18.39
N LEU A 133 1.41 10.08 18.95
CA LEU A 133 0.57 10.35 20.11
C LEU A 133 1.37 10.67 21.39
N ILE A 134 2.54 10.05 21.57
CA ILE A 134 3.43 10.33 22.71
C ILE A 134 4.10 11.69 22.55
N VAL A 135 4.52 12.01 21.33
CA VAL A 135 5.34 13.20 21.04
C VAL A 135 4.48 14.45 20.88
N ALA A 136 3.28 14.35 20.29
CA ALA A 136 2.39 15.47 20.05
C ALA A 136 2.16 16.40 21.26
N PRO A 137 1.84 15.90 22.49
CA PRO A 137 1.66 16.78 23.64
C PRO A 137 2.96 17.51 24.05
N ALA A 138 4.13 16.88 23.91
CA ALA A 138 5.41 17.50 24.26
C ALA A 138 5.77 18.69 23.35
N PHE A 139 5.24 18.72 22.13
CA PHE A 139 5.43 19.83 21.18
C PHE A 139 4.29 20.85 21.20
N ALA A 140 3.16 20.56 21.87
CA ALA A 140 2.06 21.52 22.00
C ALA A 140 2.46 22.74 22.84
N ASP A 141 3.34 22.56 23.83
CA ASP A 141 3.83 23.65 24.70
C ASP A 141 4.88 24.55 24.02
N LEU A 142 5.39 24.16 22.85
CA LEU A 142 6.39 24.92 22.08
C LEU A 142 5.77 25.92 21.08
N HIS A 143 4.43 26.04 21.07
CA HIS A 143 3.67 26.88 20.14
C HIS A 143 3.96 28.39 20.26
N ASP A 144 4.64 28.83 21.34
CA ASP A 144 4.94 30.24 21.62
C ASP A 144 6.29 30.76 21.07
N ARG A 145 7.06 29.99 20.29
CA ARG A 145 8.36 30.45 19.79
C ARG A 145 8.34 30.91 18.32
N SER A 146 8.19 32.23 18.20
CA SER A 146 8.62 33.17 17.13
C SER A 146 8.30 32.82 15.66
N PRO A 147 7.48 33.62 14.95
CA PRO A 147 7.40 33.55 13.50
C PRO A 147 8.72 34.00 12.86
N ILE A 148 9.19 33.30 11.83
CA ILE A 148 10.30 33.74 10.98
C ILE A 148 9.68 34.48 9.79
N GLU A 149 9.99 35.77 9.66
CA GLU A 149 9.53 36.58 8.53
C GLU A 149 10.32 36.22 7.27
N PHE A 150 9.62 35.83 6.20
CA PHE A 150 10.21 35.69 4.87
C PHE A 150 9.38 36.52 3.88
N ALA A 151 10.01 37.48 3.21
CA ALA A 151 9.38 38.32 2.17
C ALA A 151 8.09 39.06 2.61
N GLY A 152 8.02 39.53 3.86
CA GLY A 152 6.90 40.34 4.37
C GLY A 152 5.57 39.57 4.55
N HIS A 153 5.57 38.25 4.40
CA HIS A 153 4.46 37.38 4.78
C HIS A 153 4.90 36.50 5.96
N SER A 154 4.20 36.59 7.08
CA SER A 154 4.41 35.71 8.22
C SER A 154 3.87 34.32 7.88
N ILE A 155 4.74 33.44 7.38
CA ILE A 155 4.41 32.02 7.22
C ILE A 155 4.76 31.34 8.56
N PRO A 156 3.78 30.90 9.36
CA PRO A 156 4.09 30.11 10.54
C PRO A 156 4.67 28.77 10.09
N ILE A 157 6.00 28.65 10.14
CA ILE A 157 6.76 27.42 9.81
C ILE A 157 6.18 26.20 10.53
N PHE A 158 5.68 26.40 11.75
CA PHE A 158 5.05 25.36 12.55
C PHE A 158 3.76 24.81 11.91
N GLU A 159 2.89 25.65 11.34
CA GLU A 159 1.67 25.20 10.67
C GLU A 159 1.99 24.48 9.34
N VAL A 160 2.99 24.96 8.59
CA VAL A 160 3.42 24.28 7.36
C VAL A 160 4.03 22.92 7.69
N ALA A 161 4.86 22.82 8.75
CA ALA A 161 5.43 21.56 9.21
C ALA A 161 4.33 20.60 9.71
N ARG A 162 3.37 21.09 10.50
CA ARG A 162 2.21 20.33 10.98
C ARG A 162 1.37 19.80 9.81
N GLY A 163 1.00 20.66 8.88
CA GLY A 163 0.24 20.28 7.68
C GLY A 163 0.99 19.26 6.82
N SER A 164 2.31 19.41 6.69
CA SER A 164 3.16 18.45 5.97
C SER A 164 3.17 17.08 6.64
N ILE A 165 3.31 17.01 7.97
CA ILE A 165 3.27 15.76 8.73
C ILE A 165 1.91 15.06 8.57
N ILE A 166 0.81 15.82 8.69
CA ILE A 166 -0.55 15.32 8.48
C ILE A 166 -0.70 14.74 7.07
N GLY A 167 -0.31 15.50 6.04
CA GLY A 167 -0.41 15.09 4.65
C GLY A 167 0.41 13.83 4.37
N ILE A 168 1.66 13.76 4.85
CA ILE A 168 2.51 12.57 4.70
C ILE A 168 1.85 11.35 5.36
N TYR A 169 1.34 11.50 6.58
CA TYR A 169 0.65 10.42 7.29
C TYR A 169 -0.58 9.93 6.50
N CYS A 170 -1.43 10.86 6.03
CA CYS A 170 -2.61 10.54 5.22
C CYS A 170 -2.24 9.83 3.91
N VAL A 171 -1.15 10.22 3.24
CA VAL A 171 -0.64 9.52 2.05
C VAL A 171 -0.24 8.08 2.38
N ILE A 172 0.48 7.86 3.48
CA ILE A 172 0.91 6.52 3.90
C ILE A 172 -0.30 5.63 4.23
N VAL A 173 -1.28 6.16 4.97
CA VAL A 173 -2.53 5.43 5.28
C VAL A 173 -3.32 5.13 4.01
N SER A 174 -3.40 6.07 3.07
CA SER A 174 -4.08 5.87 1.79
C SER A 174 -3.39 4.80 0.94
N ALA A 175 -2.05 4.78 0.94
CA ALA A 175 -1.26 3.73 0.29
C ALA A 175 -1.56 2.34 0.84
N MET A 176 -1.73 2.22 2.17
CA MET A 176 -2.18 0.98 2.79
C MET A 176 -3.54 0.57 2.24
N ILE A 177 -4.55 1.45 2.32
CA ILE A 177 -5.94 1.15 1.91
C ILE A 177 -6.02 0.74 0.43
N VAL A 178 -5.43 1.51 -0.47
CA VAL A 178 -5.45 1.23 -1.91
C VAL A 178 -4.80 -0.12 -2.20
N THR A 179 -3.64 -0.38 -1.60
CA THR A 179 -2.93 -1.65 -1.81
C THR A 179 -3.72 -2.83 -1.24
N THR A 180 -4.46 -2.63 -0.14
CA THR A 180 -5.37 -3.65 0.41
C THR A 180 -6.47 -4.00 -0.58
N PHE A 181 -7.11 -3.01 -1.21
CA PHE A 181 -8.14 -3.27 -2.22
C PHE A 181 -7.59 -4.05 -3.43
N TYR A 182 -6.39 -3.69 -3.90
CA TYR A 182 -5.73 -4.48 -4.94
C TYR A 182 -5.46 -5.92 -4.49
N GLY A 183 -5.07 -6.09 -3.22
CA GLY A 183 -4.84 -7.42 -2.68
C GLY A 183 -6.10 -8.27 -2.56
N LEU A 184 -7.20 -7.68 -2.10
CA LEU A 184 -8.50 -8.33 -2.05
C LEU A 184 -9.02 -8.66 -3.45
N TYR A 185 -8.88 -7.74 -4.40
CA TYR A 185 -9.23 -7.99 -5.81
C TYR A 185 -8.46 -9.20 -6.36
N TYR A 186 -7.16 -9.27 -6.10
CA TYR A 186 -6.34 -10.37 -6.59
C TYR A 186 -6.73 -11.71 -5.95
N LEU A 187 -6.96 -11.74 -4.63
CA LEU A 187 -7.37 -12.95 -3.92
C LEU A 187 -8.79 -13.41 -4.27
N THR A 188 -9.70 -12.49 -4.59
CA THR A 188 -11.10 -12.83 -4.83
C THR A 188 -11.34 -13.22 -6.28
N ASP A 189 -10.82 -12.43 -7.23
CA ASP A 189 -11.12 -12.58 -8.65
C ASP A 189 -10.00 -13.30 -9.40
N ARG A 190 -8.74 -12.89 -9.17
CA ARG A 190 -7.62 -13.32 -10.01
C ARG A 190 -7.08 -14.71 -9.66
N ILE A 191 -7.22 -15.15 -8.41
CA ILE A 191 -6.67 -16.44 -7.95
C ILE A 191 -7.33 -17.63 -8.66
N TYR A 192 -8.59 -17.50 -9.11
CA TYR A 192 -9.34 -18.55 -9.78
C TYR A 192 -9.40 -18.38 -11.32
N ALA A 193 -8.89 -17.26 -11.85
CA ALA A 193 -8.94 -16.98 -13.27
C ALA A 193 -8.04 -17.94 -14.07
N LYS A 194 -8.69 -18.86 -14.80
CA LYS A 194 -8.02 -19.79 -15.74
C LYS A 194 -7.88 -19.13 -17.12
N PRO A 195 -6.72 -19.26 -17.80
CA PRO A 195 -6.60 -18.80 -19.18
C PRO A 195 -7.56 -19.59 -20.08
N PRO A 196 -8.13 -18.95 -21.13
CA PRO A 196 -9.00 -19.65 -22.07
C PRO A 196 -8.21 -20.77 -22.77
N LYS A 197 -8.74 -21.99 -22.71
CA LYS A 197 -8.17 -23.14 -23.43
C LYS A 197 -8.55 -23.02 -24.90
N ILE A 198 -7.58 -22.74 -25.77
CA ILE A 198 -7.80 -22.76 -27.22
C ILE A 198 -8.02 -24.22 -27.62
N LEU A 199 -9.26 -24.57 -27.94
CA LEU A 199 -9.56 -25.89 -28.49
C LEU A 199 -9.16 -25.91 -29.97
N PRO A 200 -8.51 -26.97 -30.46
CA PRO A 200 -8.25 -27.12 -31.89
C PRO A 200 -9.58 -27.11 -32.64
N LYS A 201 -9.61 -26.43 -33.79
CA LYS A 201 -10.76 -26.45 -34.71
C LYS A 201 -11.03 -27.91 -35.11
N PRO A 202 -12.27 -28.43 -35.03
CA PRO A 202 -12.59 -29.75 -35.55
C PRO A 202 -12.15 -29.80 -37.02
N THR A 203 -11.24 -30.71 -37.34
CA THR A 203 -10.86 -30.98 -38.72
C THR A 203 -12.02 -31.77 -39.33
N ASP A 204 -12.61 -31.29 -40.43
CA ASP A 204 -13.75 -31.90 -41.13
C ASP A 204 -13.39 -33.25 -41.83
N SER A 205 -12.50 -34.05 -41.26
CA SER A 205 -12.01 -35.32 -41.83
C SER A 205 -12.62 -36.58 -41.19
N GLU A 206 -13.68 -36.45 -40.39
CA GLU A 206 -14.45 -37.57 -39.83
C GLU A 206 -15.96 -37.44 -40.16
N SER A 207 -16.25 -37.13 -41.42
CA SER A 207 -17.55 -37.46 -42.01
C SER A 207 -17.30 -38.41 -43.18
N ASP A 208 -17.20 -39.69 -42.84
CA ASP A 208 -17.34 -40.81 -43.76
C ASP A 208 -18.66 -40.72 -44.56
#